data_AF-A0A6A6M4Z1-F1
#
_entry.id   AF-A0A6A6M4Z1-F1
#
_cell.length_a   1.000
_cell.length_b   1.000
_cell.length_c   1.000
_cell.angle_alpha   90.00
_cell.angle_beta   90.00
_cell.angle_gamma   90.00
#
_symmetry.space_group_name_H-M   'P 1'
#
loop_
_entity.id
_entity.type
_entity.pdbx_description
1 polymer ?
#
loop_
_entity_poly.entity_id
_entity_poly.type
_entity_poly.pdbx_seq_one_letter_code
_entity_poly.pdbx_strand_id
1 'polypeptide(L)'
;MVDLLAHVSQCCSPHCQYPNCLKVNWLFQHGTECKTGHFGVCVLCKKMWYLLQLHAPSCKETECHIPRCRDLKEHSRRLQQDTDARHRAAVEEILRKRAADIAGNSG
;
A
#
# COMPACT_ATOMS: atom_id res chain seq x y z
N MET A 1 -12.68 12.40 0.21
CA MET A 1 -12.42 10.94 0.35
C MET A 1 -11.19 10.69 1.22
N VAL A 2 -10.08 11.41 1.01
CA VAL A 2 -8.88 11.34 1.86
C VAL A 2 -9.21 11.66 3.34
N ASP A 3 -9.97 12.73 3.59
CA ASP A 3 -10.35 13.13 4.97
C ASP A 3 -11.19 12.07 5.69
N LEU A 4 -12.06 11.38 4.95
CA LEU A 4 -12.86 10.28 5.48
C LEU A 4 -11.99 9.10 5.89
N LEU A 5 -11.00 8.73 5.09
CA LEU A 5 -10.10 7.62 5.39
C LEU A 5 -9.16 7.96 6.56
N ALA A 6 -8.69 9.20 6.64
CA ALA A 6 -7.93 9.69 7.79
C ALA A 6 -8.77 9.63 9.07
N HIS A 7 -10.01 10.13 9.02
CA HIS A 7 -10.94 10.07 10.15
C HIS A 7 -11.22 8.61 10.58
N VAL A 8 -11.61 7.74 9.65
CA VAL A 8 -11.95 6.34 9.93
C VAL A 8 -10.75 5.60 10.54
N SER A 9 -9.52 5.93 10.14
CA SER A 9 -8.32 5.29 10.69
C SER A 9 -8.10 5.52 12.19
N GLN A 10 -8.75 6.54 12.75
CA GLN A 10 -8.66 6.93 14.16
C GLN A 10 -10.02 6.86 14.88
N CYS A 11 -11.10 6.53 14.17
CA CYS A 11 -12.46 6.58 14.71
C CYS A 11 -12.98 5.19 15.10
N CYS A 12 -13.13 4.98 16.41
CA CYS A 12 -13.73 3.78 16.99
C CYS A 12 -15.16 4.01 17.54
N SER A 13 -15.76 5.18 17.28
CA SER A 13 -17.07 5.52 17.85
C SER A 13 -18.21 4.82 17.09
N PRO A 14 -19.05 4.02 17.77
CA PRO A 14 -20.21 3.37 17.15
C PRO A 14 -21.33 4.35 16.79
N HIS A 15 -21.31 5.56 17.36
CA HIS A 15 -22.29 6.63 17.10
C HIS A 15 -21.67 7.82 16.37
N CYS A 16 -20.63 7.59 15.57
CA CYS A 16 -19.97 8.65 14.83
C CYS A 16 -20.92 9.30 13.82
N GLN A 17 -21.04 10.63 13.88
CA GLN A 17 -21.86 11.42 12.97
C GLN A 17 -21.08 11.91 11.73
N TYR A 18 -19.78 11.61 11.66
CA TYR A 18 -18.98 12.01 10.50
C TYR A 18 -19.52 11.31 9.24
N PRO A 19 -19.79 12.06 8.15
CA PRO A 19 -20.44 11.51 6.95
C PRO A 19 -19.74 10.25 6.44
N ASN A 20 -20.51 9.18 6.25
CA ASN A 20 -20.04 7.88 5.76
C ASN A 20 -19.03 7.12 6.66
N CYS A 21 -18.65 7.63 7.84
CA CYS A 21 -17.70 6.94 8.72
C CYS A 21 -18.18 5.53 9.10
N LEU A 22 -19.39 5.41 9.63
CA LEU A 22 -19.99 4.11 10.00
C LEU A 22 -20.05 3.14 8.81
N LYS A 23 -20.38 3.65 7.63
CA LYS A 23 -20.48 2.84 6.40
C LYS A 23 -19.13 2.28 5.96
N VAL A 24 -18.06 3.09 6.06
CA VAL A 24 -16.70 2.65 5.73
C VAL A 24 -16.17 1.70 6.78
N ASN A 25 -16.40 1.96 8.07
CA ASN A 25 -16.05 1.04 9.15
C ASN A 25 -16.72 -0.33 8.98
N TRP A 26 -18.02 -0.34 8.67
CA TRP A 26 -18.74 -1.57 8.36
C TRP A 26 -18.15 -2.31 7.15
N LEU A 27 -17.70 -1.58 6.12
CA LEU A 27 -17.09 -2.18 4.93
C LEU A 27 -15.76 -2.87 5.26
N PHE A 28 -14.96 -2.28 6.15
CA PHE A 28 -13.73 -2.90 6.64
C PHE A 28 -14.03 -4.15 7.47
N GLN A 29 -15.01 -4.10 8.37
CA GLN A 29 -15.47 -5.26 9.12
C GLN A 29 -15.97 -6.38 8.20
N HIS A 30 -16.75 -6.04 7.17
CA HIS A 30 -17.20 -7.00 6.18
C HIS A 30 -16.02 -7.74 5.57
N GLY A 31 -14.99 -7.04 5.07
CA GLY A 31 -13.88 -7.72 4.41
C GLY A 31 -12.99 -8.56 5.33
N THR A 32 -12.98 -8.30 6.64
CA THR A 32 -12.31 -9.18 7.62
C THR A 32 -13.10 -10.46 7.89
N GLU A 33 -14.43 -10.42 7.79
CA GLU A 33 -15.31 -11.56 8.10
C GLU A 33 -15.79 -12.31 6.83
N CYS A 34 -15.61 -11.71 5.65
CA CYS A 34 -16.17 -12.21 4.40
C CYS A 34 -15.39 -13.42 3.84
N LYS A 35 -16.01 -14.60 3.94
CA LYS A 35 -15.44 -15.88 3.47
C LYS A 35 -15.34 -15.99 1.94
N THR A 36 -16.16 -15.25 1.19
CA THR A 36 -16.15 -15.25 -0.28
C THR A 36 -15.17 -14.23 -0.88
N GLY A 37 -14.61 -13.34 -0.05
CA GLY A 37 -13.70 -12.27 -0.47
C GLY A 37 -12.39 -12.77 -1.09
N HIS A 38 -11.95 -13.97 -0.74
CA HIS A 38 -10.71 -14.57 -1.24
C HIS A 38 -10.76 -14.93 -2.74
N PHE A 39 -11.97 -15.09 -3.31
CA PHE A 39 -12.16 -15.48 -4.72
C PHE A 39 -12.54 -14.30 -5.63
N GLY A 40 -12.45 -13.06 -5.15
CA GLY A 40 -12.67 -11.88 -5.98
C GLY A 40 -14.10 -11.68 -6.48
N VAL A 41 -15.08 -12.41 -5.94
CA VAL A 41 -16.49 -12.34 -6.37
C VAL A 41 -17.28 -11.28 -5.60
N CYS A 42 -16.91 -11.02 -4.33
CA CYS A 42 -17.65 -10.09 -3.49
C CYS A 42 -17.40 -8.62 -3.87
N VAL A 43 -18.46 -7.92 -4.29
CA VAL A 43 -18.42 -6.50 -4.66
C VAL A 43 -18.03 -5.59 -3.49
N LEU A 44 -18.45 -5.93 -2.27
CA LEU A 44 -18.08 -5.16 -1.08
C LEU A 44 -16.60 -5.31 -0.75
N CYS A 45 -16.05 -6.52 -0.84
CA CYS A 45 -14.61 -6.73 -0.70
C CYS A 45 -13.83 -5.95 -1.76
N LYS A 46 -14.29 -5.90 -3.02
CA LYS A 46 -13.65 -5.07 -4.06
C LYS A 46 -13.63 -3.59 -3.67
N LYS A 47 -14.73 -3.06 -3.14
CA LYS A 47 -14.80 -1.66 -2.66
C LYS A 47 -13.87 -1.43 -1.47
N MET A 48 -13.82 -2.36 -0.52
CA MET A 48 -12.90 -2.29 0.62
C MET A 48 -11.45 -2.22 0.13
N TRP A 49 -11.06 -3.12 -0.77
CA TRP A 49 -9.71 -3.16 -1.33
C TRP A 49 -9.36 -1.85 -2.05
N TYR A 50 -10.29 -1.28 -2.80
CA TYR A 50 -10.09 0.04 -3.41
C TYR A 50 -9.77 1.13 -2.37
N LEU A 51 -10.52 1.18 -1.26
CA LEU A 51 -10.24 2.13 -0.18
C LEU A 51 -8.88 1.88 0.50
N LEU A 52 -8.51 0.61 0.68
CA LEU A 52 -7.20 0.25 1.24
C LEU A 52 -6.05 0.70 0.34
N GLN A 53 -6.19 0.56 -0.98
CA GLN A 53 -5.19 1.02 -1.95
C GLN A 53 -5.03 2.55 -1.95
N LEU A 54 -6.09 3.30 -1.68
CA LEU A 54 -6.00 4.75 -1.52
C LEU A 54 -5.36 5.16 -0.18
N HIS A 55 -5.58 4.39 0.88
CA HIS A 55 -5.13 4.72 2.22
C HIS A 55 -3.67 4.34 2.48
N ALA A 56 -3.30 3.07 2.22
CA ALA A 56 -2.03 2.50 2.67
C ALA A 56 -0.79 3.28 2.20
N PRO A 57 -0.68 3.75 0.94
CA PRO A 57 0.50 4.48 0.46
C PRO A 57 0.78 5.79 1.21
N SER A 58 -0.28 6.43 1.73
CA SER A 58 -0.20 7.74 2.40
C SER A 58 -0.28 7.63 3.93
N CYS A 59 -0.51 6.42 4.46
CA CYS A 59 -0.71 6.20 5.88
C CYS A 59 0.61 6.23 6.66
N LYS A 60 0.76 7.25 7.52
CA LYS A 60 1.95 7.43 8.37
C LYS A 60 1.81 6.83 9.78
N GLU A 61 0.61 6.37 10.14
CA GLU A 61 0.32 5.80 11.47
C GLU A 61 1.03 4.46 11.65
N THR A 62 1.82 4.32 12.72
CA THR A 62 2.51 3.07 13.07
C THR A 62 1.50 1.98 13.47
N GLU A 63 0.51 2.35 14.29
CA GLU A 63 -0.56 1.48 14.79
C GLU A 63 -1.90 1.81 14.13
N CYS A 64 -1.96 1.75 12.80
CA CYS A 64 -3.19 2.01 12.06
C CYS A 64 -4.25 0.92 12.35
N HIS A 65 -5.46 1.34 12.75
CA HIS A 65 -6.58 0.44 13.02
C HIS A 65 -7.28 -0.08 11.76
N ILE A 66 -6.98 0.46 10.58
CA ILE A 66 -7.57 -0.03 9.33
C ILE A 66 -7.01 -1.43 9.02
N PRO A 67 -7.87 -2.45 8.87
CA PRO A 67 -7.42 -3.81 8.62
C PRO A 67 -6.60 -3.90 7.33
N ARG A 68 -5.56 -4.74 7.33
CA ARG A 68 -4.62 -4.95 6.20
C ARG A 68 -3.77 -3.74 5.80
N CYS A 69 -3.94 -2.57 6.42
CA CYS A 69 -3.10 -1.39 6.13
C CYS A 69 -1.61 -1.70 6.34
N ARG A 70 -1.25 -2.33 7.47
CA ARG A 70 0.13 -2.71 7.78
C ARG A 70 0.73 -3.64 6.73
N ASP A 71 -0.01 -4.68 6.32
CA ASP A 71 0.44 -5.64 5.31
C ASP A 71 0.69 -4.96 3.96
N LEU A 72 -0.23 -4.07 3.56
CA LEU A 72 -0.12 -3.34 2.30
C LEU A 72 1.05 -2.35 2.29
N LYS A 73 1.26 -1.62 3.40
CA LYS A 73 2.43 -0.75 3.56
C LYS A 73 3.72 -1.53 3.44
N GLU A 74 3.79 -2.67 4.11
CA GLU A 74 4.98 -3.52 4.10
C GLU A 74 5.21 -4.14 2.71
N HIS A 75 4.16 -4.55 2.01
CA HIS A 75 4.26 -5.03 0.64
C HIS A 75 4.77 -3.94 -0.31
N SER A 76 4.22 -2.73 -0.22
CA SER A 76 4.67 -1.57 -1.00
C SER A 76 6.14 -1.24 -0.74
N ARG A 77 6.54 -1.24 0.55
CA ARG A 77 7.93 -1.02 0.96
C ARG A 77 8.87 -2.06 0.34
N ARG A 78 8.49 -3.34 0.35
CA ARG A 78 9.29 -4.41 -0.27
C ARG A 78 9.42 -4.22 -1.77
N LEU A 79 8.34 -3.88 -2.46
CA LEU A 79 8.35 -3.64 -3.90
C LEU A 79 9.25 -2.46 -4.28
N GLN A 80 9.20 -1.38 -3.49
CA GLN A 80 10.08 -0.24 -3.68
C GLN A 80 11.54 -0.62 -3.45
N GLN A 81 11.85 -1.36 -2.37
CA GLN A 81 13.22 -1.81 -2.10
C GLN A 81 13.79 -2.71 -3.19
N ASP A 82 12.98 -3.62 -3.73
CA ASP A 82 13.38 -4.46 -4.88
C ASP A 82 13.65 -3.61 -6.12
N THR A 83 12.78 -2.64 -6.41
CA THR A 83 12.97 -1.70 -7.53
C THR A 83 14.25 -0.89 -7.38
N ASP A 84 14.49 -0.34 -6.19
CA ASP A 84 15.70 0.46 -5.88
C ASP A 84 16.97 -0.39 -5.94
N ALA A 85 16.91 -1.64 -5.48
CA ALA A 85 18.03 -2.57 -5.60
C ALA A 85 18.34 -2.88 -7.07
N ARG A 86 17.32 -3.17 -7.88
CA ARG A 86 17.48 -3.42 -9.32
C ARG A 86 18.04 -2.19 -10.05
N HIS A 87 17.54 -1.01 -9.72
CA HIS A 87 18.03 0.24 -10.31
C HIS A 87 19.50 0.47 -9.97
N ARG A 88 19.90 0.29 -8.71
CA ARG A 88 21.31 0.41 -8.30
C ARG A 88 22.22 -0.59 -9.00
N ALA A 89 21.82 -1.86 -9.08
CA ALA A 89 22.59 -2.89 -9.78
C ALA A 89 22.78 -2.56 -11.28
N ALA A 90 21.72 -2.07 -11.95
CA ALA A 90 21.80 -1.65 -13.34
C ALA A 90 22.77 -0.47 -13.54
N VAL A 91 22.74 0.52 -12.65
CA VAL A 91 23.66 1.67 -12.70
C VAL A 91 25.11 1.23 -12.49
N GLU A 92 25.37 0.36 -11.50
CA GLU A 92 26.71 -0.18 -11.25
C GLU A 92 27.27 -0.92 -12.46
N GLU A 93 26.45 -1.71 -13.15
CA GLU A 93 26.84 -2.43 -14.35
C GLU A 93 27.18 -1.48 -15.51
N ILE A 94 26.40 -0.41 -15.70
CA ILE A 94 26.69 0.63 -16.71
C ILE A 94 28.04 1.29 -16.41
N LEU A 95 28.30 1.64 -15.15
CA LEU A 95 29.55 2.28 -14.75
C LEU A 95 30.76 1.35 -14.96
N ARG A 96 30.62 0.04 -14.67
CA ARG A 96 31.67 -0.95 -14.92
C ARG A 96 32.01 -1.07 -16.40
N LYS A 97 30.99 -1.16 -17.27
CA LYS A 97 31.20 -1.22 -18.73
C LYS A 97 31.92 0.02 -19.24
N ARG A 98 31.48 1.22 -18.81
CA ARG A 98 32.15 2.48 -19.18
C ARG A 98 33.61 2.52 -18.75
N ALA A 99 33.94 2.04 -17.55
CA ALA A 99 35.32 1.97 -17.07
C ALA A 99 36.18 1.02 -17.91
N ALA A 100 35.64 -0.13 -18.31
CA ALA A 100 36.32 -1.08 -19.19
C ALA A 100 36.55 -0.50 -20.60
N ASP A 101 35.57 0.19 -21.16
CA ASP A 101 35.67 0.83 -22.48
C ASP A 101 36.77 1.91 -22.50
N ILE A 102 36.85 2.75 -21.46
CA ILE A 102 37.88 3.78 -21.33
C ILE A 102 39.28 3.15 -21.24
N ALA A 103 39.44 2.09 -20.43
CA ALA A 103 40.69 1.38 -20.30
C ALA A 103 41.12 0.71 -21.62
N GLY A 104 40.17 0.15 -22.38
CA GLY A 104 40.43 -0.49 -23.67
C GLY A 104 40.76 0.47 -24.81
N ASN A 105 40.27 1.72 -24.78
CA ASN A 105 40.53 2.73 -25.81
C ASN A 105 41.80 3.58 -25.52
N SER A 106 42.49 3.32 -24.41
CA SER A 106 43.71 4.03 -24.00
C SER A 106 45.01 3.26 -24.31
N GLY A 107 44.91 2.12 -25.02
CA GLY A 107 46.04 1.33 -25.54
C GLY A 107 46.03 1.30 -27.06
#